data_AF-A0A538EPG4-F1
#
_entry.id   AF-A0A538EPG4-F1
#
_cell.length_a   1.000
_cell.length_b   1.000
_cell.length_c   1.000
_cell.angle_alpha   90.00
_cell.angle_beta   90.00
_cell.angle_gamma   90.00
#
_symmetry.space_group_name_H-M   'P 1'
#
loop_
_entity.id
_entity.type
_entity.pdbx_description
1 polymer ?
#
loop_
_entity_poly.entity_id
_entity_poly.type
_entity_poly.pdbx_seq_one_letter_code
_entity_poly.pdbx_strand_id
1 'polypeptide(L)'
;MPHHRPADSSRTPRFTGPRTFMRLPHVTDLDGVDVAVVGIPTDDAVSFRSGQRFGPEAVRSASVLLRPYNPALDVDVTELSLVDYGDAPTVPGYVEESLRRTAEFLEPIHRAGVVPLAIGGDHSIALAELRAAAAVHGPLALVHLDAHADVWDAYYGVPYSHGTVFRRAAEEGLVAPERSVQAGMRGTLYGRADVDAPGELGFEAIPGPELERIGPREYGERVRARAGDAPVFLSLDVDLVDPAFAPGTGTPEPAPATRCSRWWRWLGGADRRRPARSGVPLPCGRCAGASEQRRRSWRWRRGRPPLPPTPRARSRARSTSLGRTSSRRCPPPRPPSPGPCPAAHARRRAASTTRSRGWPGCAGGWAATTGPCSPPRTWS
;
A
#
# COMPACT_ATOMS: atom_id res chain seq x y z
N MET A 1 16.83 -23.21 12.90
CA MET A 1 15.60 -22.41 12.74
C MET A 1 15.23 -22.40 11.25
N PRO A 2 13.93 -22.36 10.92
CA PRO A 2 13.49 -22.28 9.53
C PRO A 2 14.00 -20.99 8.87
N HIS A 3 14.45 -21.10 7.62
CA HIS A 3 14.96 -19.96 6.85
C HIS A 3 14.03 -19.73 5.65
N HIS A 4 13.20 -18.68 5.73
CA HIS A 4 12.15 -18.43 4.77
C HIS A 4 12.65 -17.58 3.59
N ARG A 5 12.38 -18.06 2.36
CA ARG A 5 12.86 -17.45 1.12
C ARG A 5 11.76 -17.42 0.04
N PRO A 6 11.86 -16.50 -0.95
CA PRO A 6 10.97 -16.47 -2.10
C PRO A 6 10.91 -17.79 -2.85
N ALA A 7 9.74 -18.12 -3.41
CA ALA A 7 9.61 -19.27 -4.31
C ALA A 7 10.54 -19.14 -5.54
N ASP A 8 11.22 -20.25 -5.89
CA ASP A 8 12.10 -20.31 -7.06
C ASP A 8 11.31 -20.12 -8.36
N SER A 9 11.57 -18.97 -8.98
CA SER A 9 10.89 -18.54 -10.21
C SER A 9 11.45 -19.18 -11.48
N SER A 10 12.53 -19.98 -11.39
CA SER A 10 13.00 -20.85 -12.48
C SER A 10 12.20 -22.15 -12.55
N ARG A 11 11.65 -22.60 -11.42
CA ARG A 11 10.86 -23.84 -11.31
C ARG A 11 9.36 -23.61 -11.50
N THR A 12 8.87 -22.42 -11.15
CA THR A 12 7.45 -22.07 -11.24
C THR A 12 7.27 -20.68 -11.84
N PRO A 13 6.47 -20.51 -12.91
CA PRO A 13 6.27 -19.21 -13.54
C PRO A 13 5.72 -18.17 -12.55
N ARG A 14 6.26 -16.95 -12.61
CA ARG A 14 5.94 -15.84 -11.67
C ARG A 14 4.45 -15.47 -11.62
N PHE A 15 3.70 -15.75 -12.68
CA PHE A 15 2.26 -15.48 -12.73
C PHE A 15 1.41 -16.56 -12.03
N THR A 16 2.01 -17.58 -11.42
CA THR A 16 1.29 -18.67 -10.71
C THR A 16 1.45 -18.55 -9.18
N GLY A 17 0.57 -19.25 -8.44
CA GLY A 17 0.61 -19.32 -6.97
C GLY A 17 -0.07 -18.15 -6.25
N PRO A 18 -0.14 -18.21 -4.91
CA PRO A 18 -0.65 -17.12 -4.07
C PRO A 18 0.12 -15.80 -4.30
N ARG A 19 -0.58 -14.68 -4.15
CA ARG A 19 -0.03 -13.33 -4.33
C ARG A 19 0.48 -12.74 -3.01
N THR A 20 1.54 -13.33 -2.50
CA THR A 20 2.35 -12.77 -1.40
C THR A 20 3.47 -11.88 -1.93
N PHE A 21 3.99 -10.99 -1.09
CA PHE A 21 5.12 -10.12 -1.41
C PHE A 21 6.33 -10.96 -1.82
N MET A 22 6.93 -10.64 -2.96
CA MET A 22 8.04 -11.37 -3.58
C MET A 22 7.82 -12.88 -3.74
N ARG A 23 6.58 -13.38 -3.64
CA ARG A 23 6.28 -14.83 -3.55
C ARG A 23 6.93 -15.49 -2.31
N LEU A 24 7.06 -14.75 -1.21
CA LEU A 24 7.44 -15.27 0.10
C LEU A 24 6.36 -16.21 0.65
N PRO A 25 6.71 -17.16 1.52
CA PRO A 25 5.71 -17.94 2.23
C PRO A 25 4.89 -17.01 3.14
N HIS A 26 3.58 -17.29 3.27
CA HIS A 26 2.75 -16.65 4.28
C HIS A 26 2.94 -17.39 5.60
N VAL A 27 3.57 -16.74 6.58
CA VAL A 27 3.90 -17.31 7.89
C VAL A 27 3.63 -16.24 8.95
N THR A 28 2.91 -16.64 10.00
CA THR A 28 2.60 -15.77 11.15
C THR A 28 3.35 -16.16 12.42
N ASP A 29 4.18 -17.20 12.35
CA ASP A 29 5.18 -17.52 13.38
C ASP A 29 6.44 -16.69 13.12
N LEU A 30 6.98 -16.08 14.17
CA LEU A 30 8.12 -15.17 14.09
C LEU A 30 9.45 -15.86 14.47
N ASP A 31 9.44 -17.13 14.88
CA ASP A 31 10.67 -17.84 15.25
C ASP A 31 11.64 -17.96 14.07
N GLY A 32 12.85 -17.41 14.24
CA GLY A 32 13.88 -17.38 13.20
C GLY A 32 13.56 -16.52 11.98
N VAL A 33 12.63 -15.57 12.10
CA VAL A 33 12.33 -14.57 11.06
C VAL A 33 13.17 -13.31 11.30
N ASP A 34 13.76 -12.75 10.26
CA ASP A 34 14.50 -11.47 10.34
C ASP A 34 13.62 -10.29 9.92
N VAL A 35 12.78 -10.48 8.88
CA VAL A 35 11.89 -9.45 8.34
C VAL A 35 10.49 -9.99 8.08
N ALA A 36 9.48 -9.25 8.56
CA ALA A 36 8.08 -9.53 8.31
C ALA A 36 7.46 -8.45 7.42
N VAL A 37 6.99 -8.83 6.23
CA VAL A 37 6.27 -7.90 5.34
C VAL A 37 4.81 -7.82 5.75
N VAL A 38 4.32 -6.63 6.07
CA VAL A 38 2.97 -6.39 6.57
C VAL A 38 2.24 -5.43 5.65
N GLY A 39 1.01 -5.72 5.25
CA GLY A 39 0.14 -4.72 4.61
C GLY A 39 -0.70 -3.97 5.64
N ILE A 40 -0.93 -2.66 5.45
CA ILE A 40 -1.82 -1.85 6.30
C ILE A 40 -2.88 -1.18 5.41
N PRO A 41 -3.96 -1.89 5.04
CA PRO A 41 -4.89 -1.47 4.00
C PRO A 41 -5.96 -0.49 4.51
N THR A 42 -5.59 0.77 4.74
CA THR A 42 -6.53 1.86 5.09
C THR A 42 -6.23 3.14 4.33
N ASP A 43 -7.26 3.90 3.95
CA ASP A 43 -7.11 5.22 3.34
C ASP A 43 -8.14 6.22 3.91
N ASP A 44 -8.60 5.96 5.13
CA ASP A 44 -9.69 6.72 5.73
C ASP A 44 -9.25 8.11 6.22
N ALA A 45 -7.95 8.42 6.21
CA ALA A 45 -7.39 9.68 6.70
C ALA A 45 -6.97 10.65 5.55
N VAL A 46 -7.27 10.29 4.29
CA VAL A 46 -6.95 11.10 3.11
C VAL A 46 -7.81 12.35 2.99
N SER A 47 -7.23 13.45 2.50
CA SER A 47 -7.96 14.70 2.26
C SER A 47 -8.42 14.92 0.81
N PHE A 48 -7.87 14.17 -0.16
CA PHE A 48 -8.16 14.36 -1.59
C PHE A 48 -8.58 13.07 -2.31
N ARG A 49 -7.65 12.32 -2.91
CA ARG A 49 -7.97 11.07 -3.64
C ARG A 49 -7.80 9.88 -2.71
N SER A 50 -8.85 9.08 -2.59
CA SER A 50 -8.82 7.77 -1.93
C SER A 50 -8.51 6.63 -2.91
N GLY A 51 -8.23 5.45 -2.36
CA GLY A 51 -7.91 4.22 -3.08
C GLY A 51 -6.67 3.49 -2.58
N GLN A 52 -5.90 4.09 -1.68
CA GLN A 52 -4.67 3.55 -1.11
C GLN A 52 -4.92 2.30 -0.26
N ARG A 53 -6.15 2.06 0.24
CA ARG A 53 -6.50 0.81 0.94
C ARG A 53 -6.28 -0.45 0.10
N PHE A 54 -6.21 -0.32 -1.23
CA PHE A 54 -5.90 -1.42 -2.16
C PHE A 54 -4.40 -1.56 -2.47
N GLY A 55 -3.57 -0.72 -1.87
CA GLY A 55 -2.16 -0.63 -2.15
C GLY A 55 -1.35 -1.86 -1.80
N PRO A 56 -1.53 -2.45 -0.60
CA PRO A 56 -0.81 -3.66 -0.23
C PRO A 56 -1.02 -4.81 -1.22
N GLU A 57 -2.24 -5.02 -1.69
CA GLU A 57 -2.56 -6.02 -2.73
C GLU A 57 -1.85 -5.69 -4.05
N ALA A 58 -1.91 -4.43 -4.49
CA ALA A 58 -1.33 -4.00 -5.75
C ALA A 58 0.20 -4.16 -5.75
N VAL A 59 0.86 -3.88 -4.62
CA VAL A 59 2.31 -4.08 -4.43
C VAL A 59 2.65 -5.57 -4.43
N ARG A 60 1.93 -6.41 -3.67
CA ARG A 60 2.14 -7.87 -3.70
C ARG A 60 2.01 -8.41 -5.12
N SER A 61 0.97 -8.01 -5.84
CA SER A 61 0.72 -8.40 -7.23
C SER A 61 1.86 -8.01 -8.19
N ALA A 62 2.42 -6.80 -8.03
CA ALA A 62 3.55 -6.32 -8.82
C ALA A 62 4.91 -6.94 -8.42
N SER A 63 5.07 -7.28 -7.14
CA SER A 63 6.34 -7.73 -6.55
C SER A 63 6.85 -9.07 -7.10
N VAL A 64 5.99 -9.86 -7.77
CA VAL A 64 6.35 -11.18 -8.36
C VAL A 64 7.48 -11.10 -9.41
N LEU A 65 7.80 -9.89 -9.90
CA LEU A 65 8.89 -9.64 -10.84
C LEU A 65 10.26 -9.43 -10.18
N LEU A 66 10.29 -9.21 -8.86
CA LEU A 66 11.53 -8.98 -8.13
C LEU A 66 12.44 -10.22 -8.13
N ARG A 67 13.73 -9.97 -8.01
CA ARG A 67 14.79 -10.99 -7.85
C ARG A 67 15.51 -10.69 -6.54
N PRO A 68 16.05 -11.73 -5.86
CA PRO A 68 16.64 -11.56 -4.53
C PRO A 68 17.95 -10.76 -4.54
N TYR A 69 18.75 -10.86 -5.61
CA TYR A 69 20.04 -10.20 -5.71
C TYR A 69 19.98 -8.82 -6.38
N ASN A 70 20.55 -7.81 -5.73
CA ASN A 70 20.72 -6.46 -6.26
C ASN A 70 22.18 -6.23 -6.69
N PRO A 71 22.51 -6.24 -7.99
CA PRO A 71 23.89 -6.16 -8.48
C PRO A 71 24.56 -4.81 -8.24
N ALA A 72 23.78 -3.76 -7.99
CA ALA A 72 24.31 -2.42 -7.84
C ALA A 72 24.55 -2.04 -6.36
N LEU A 73 24.08 -2.87 -5.43
CA LEU A 73 24.44 -2.82 -4.02
C LEU A 73 25.29 -4.01 -3.57
N ASP A 74 25.38 -5.06 -4.39
CA ASP A 74 26.00 -6.34 -4.03
C ASP A 74 25.34 -6.95 -2.78
N VAL A 75 24.01 -7.03 -2.80
CA VAL A 75 23.19 -7.53 -1.69
C VAL A 75 22.26 -8.63 -2.19
N ASP A 76 22.26 -9.77 -1.53
CA ASP A 76 21.24 -10.81 -1.64
C ASP A 76 20.31 -10.78 -0.42
N VAL A 77 19.06 -10.38 -0.61
CA VAL A 77 18.10 -10.28 0.51
C VAL A 77 17.74 -11.63 1.12
N THR A 78 18.07 -12.75 0.45
CA THR A 78 17.79 -14.12 0.94
C THR A 78 18.87 -14.68 1.86
N GLU A 79 19.86 -13.86 2.21
CA GLU A 79 20.70 -14.05 3.38
C GLU A 79 19.91 -13.84 4.69
N LEU A 80 18.78 -13.12 4.62
CA LEU A 80 17.80 -12.96 5.69
C LEU A 80 16.61 -13.91 5.51
N SER A 81 16.00 -14.29 6.63
CA SER A 81 14.73 -15.02 6.72
C SER A 81 13.57 -14.03 6.56
N LEU A 82 12.82 -14.15 5.47
CA LEU A 82 11.76 -13.22 5.09
C LEU A 82 10.40 -13.91 5.01
N VAL A 83 9.36 -13.27 5.54
CA VAL A 83 7.97 -13.78 5.46
C VAL A 83 7.00 -12.70 4.98
N ASP A 84 5.92 -13.10 4.32
CA ASP A 84 4.73 -12.24 4.19
C ASP A 84 3.80 -12.52 5.37
N TYR A 85 3.70 -11.56 6.27
CA TYR A 85 2.97 -11.68 7.53
C TYR A 85 1.47 -11.37 7.37
N GLY A 86 1.02 -11.08 6.15
CA GLY A 86 -0.37 -10.72 5.87
C GLY A 86 -0.67 -9.25 6.14
N ASP A 87 -1.91 -8.94 6.48
CA ASP A 87 -2.38 -7.57 6.65
C ASP A 87 -2.75 -7.28 8.11
N ALA A 88 -2.39 -6.09 8.58
CA ALA A 88 -2.81 -5.56 9.86
C ALA A 88 -4.33 -5.26 9.85
N PRO A 89 -5.00 -5.42 11.01
CA PRO A 89 -6.43 -5.16 11.12
C PRO A 89 -6.76 -3.66 11.03
N THR A 90 -7.66 -3.29 10.12
CA THR A 90 -8.18 -1.92 9.95
C THR A 90 -9.70 -1.90 10.13
N VAL A 91 -10.25 -0.74 10.52
CA VAL A 91 -11.69 -0.52 10.72
C VAL A 91 -12.16 0.61 9.80
N PRO A 92 -12.81 0.28 8.66
CA PRO A 92 -13.24 1.27 7.68
C PRO A 92 -14.10 2.37 8.28
N GLY A 93 -13.70 3.62 8.07
CA GLY A 93 -14.36 4.83 8.56
C GLY A 93 -13.97 5.23 9.98
N TYR A 94 -13.09 4.49 10.65
CA TYR A 94 -12.64 4.78 12.01
C TYR A 94 -11.10 4.82 12.05
N VAL A 95 -10.55 6.01 11.76
CA VAL A 95 -9.09 6.25 11.68
C VAL A 95 -8.39 5.87 12.98
N GLU A 96 -8.79 6.44 14.11
CA GLU A 96 -8.13 6.20 15.41
C GLU A 96 -8.17 4.74 15.84
N GLU A 97 -9.31 4.06 15.64
CA GLU A 97 -9.45 2.64 15.95
C GLU A 97 -8.59 1.77 15.04
N SER A 98 -8.47 2.12 13.76
CA SER A 98 -7.56 1.46 12.82
C SER A 98 -6.10 1.60 13.25
N LEU A 99 -5.70 2.80 13.66
CA LEU A 99 -4.34 3.07 14.14
C LEU A 99 -4.04 2.29 15.42
N ARG A 100 -4.97 2.25 16.38
CA ARG A 100 -4.83 1.48 17.63
C ARG A 100 -4.63 -0.01 17.35
N ARG A 101 -5.52 -0.62 16.56
CA ARG A 101 -5.43 -2.06 16.22
C ARG A 101 -4.19 -2.40 15.42
N THR A 102 -3.77 -1.51 14.52
CA THR A 102 -2.53 -1.68 13.74
C THR A 102 -1.32 -1.64 14.66
N ALA A 103 -1.25 -0.71 15.60
CA ALA A 103 -0.14 -0.65 16.56
C ALA A 103 -0.07 -1.92 17.42
N GLU A 104 -1.19 -2.39 17.95
CA GLU A 104 -1.30 -3.64 18.72
C GLU A 104 -0.87 -4.87 17.92
N PHE A 105 -1.13 -4.88 16.61
CA PHE A 105 -0.73 -5.95 15.71
C PHE A 105 0.79 -5.95 15.43
N LEU A 106 1.40 -4.77 15.32
CA LEU A 106 2.81 -4.60 14.97
C LEU A 106 3.75 -4.73 16.18
N GLU A 107 3.32 -4.36 17.38
CA GLU A 107 4.17 -4.39 18.58
C GLU A 107 4.79 -5.77 18.86
N PRO A 108 4.06 -6.90 18.75
CA PRO A 108 4.65 -8.24 18.91
C PRO A 108 5.77 -8.54 17.91
N ILE A 109 5.73 -8.00 16.70
CA ILE A 109 6.77 -8.17 15.68
C ILE A 109 8.07 -7.50 16.17
N HIS A 110 7.96 -6.26 16.66
CA HIS A 110 9.09 -5.55 17.25
C HIS A 110 9.65 -6.26 18.49
N ARG A 111 8.79 -6.76 19.39
CA ARG A 111 9.22 -7.49 20.59
C ARG A 111 9.95 -8.80 20.27
N ALA A 112 9.59 -9.45 19.16
CA ALA A 112 10.29 -10.64 18.67
C ALA A 112 11.67 -10.31 18.06
N GLY A 113 12.06 -9.03 17.96
CA GLY A 113 13.29 -8.60 17.32
C GLY A 113 13.24 -8.62 15.79
N VAL A 114 12.05 -8.84 15.22
CA VAL A 114 11.82 -8.88 13.78
C VAL A 114 11.59 -7.47 13.25
N VAL A 115 12.14 -7.17 12.07
CA VAL A 115 11.94 -5.86 11.43
C VAL A 115 10.66 -5.90 10.57
N PRO A 116 9.63 -5.09 10.88
CA PRO A 116 8.47 -4.97 10.00
C PRO A 116 8.81 -4.12 8.78
N LEU A 117 8.48 -4.63 7.60
CA LEU A 117 8.42 -3.87 6.35
C LEU A 117 6.95 -3.64 6.01
N ALA A 118 6.42 -2.47 6.33
CA ALA A 118 5.02 -2.15 6.09
C ALA A 118 4.80 -1.64 4.65
N ILE A 119 3.70 -2.08 4.07
CA ILE A 119 3.20 -1.59 2.80
C ILE A 119 1.83 -1.02 3.11
N GLY A 120 1.69 0.27 2.86
CA GLY A 120 0.60 1.05 3.40
C GLY A 120 -0.61 1.19 2.50
N GLY A 121 -1.61 1.83 3.10
CA GLY A 121 -2.54 2.71 2.42
C GLY A 121 -2.11 4.17 2.58
N ASP A 122 -2.87 5.04 3.22
CA ASP A 122 -2.47 6.45 3.38
C ASP A 122 -1.38 6.65 4.46
N HIS A 123 -0.65 7.77 4.41
CA HIS A 123 0.51 8.03 5.29
C HIS A 123 0.19 8.08 6.79
N SER A 124 -1.08 8.23 7.20
CA SER A 124 -1.46 8.23 8.62
C SER A 124 -1.09 6.93 9.35
N ILE A 125 -0.95 5.81 8.62
CA ILE A 125 -0.52 4.51 9.18
C ILE A 125 0.84 4.59 9.88
N ALA A 126 1.72 5.52 9.48
CA ALA A 126 3.04 5.67 10.06
C ALA A 126 2.93 6.02 11.56
N LEU A 127 1.83 6.63 12.01
CA LEU A 127 1.58 6.86 13.43
C LEU A 127 1.44 5.54 14.21
N ALA A 128 0.74 4.56 13.64
CA ALA A 128 0.57 3.26 14.27
C ALA A 128 1.88 2.46 14.29
N GLU A 129 2.65 2.52 13.20
CA GLU A 129 3.97 1.90 13.13
C GLU A 129 4.95 2.51 14.15
N LEU A 130 4.96 3.84 14.28
CA LEU A 130 5.78 4.55 15.26
C LEU A 130 5.36 4.24 16.69
N ARG A 131 4.06 4.19 17.00
CA ARG A 131 3.57 3.77 18.33
C ARG A 131 4.07 2.38 18.71
N ALA A 132 3.96 1.42 17.78
CA ALA A 132 4.43 0.05 18.00
C ALA A 132 5.95 -0.04 18.16
N ALA A 133 6.71 0.66 17.31
CA ALA A 133 8.16 0.66 17.36
C ALA A 133 8.69 1.33 18.63
N ALA A 134 8.15 2.50 18.99
CA ALA A 134 8.59 3.27 20.15
C ALA A 134 8.26 2.59 21.48
N ALA A 135 7.18 1.79 21.54
CA ALA A 135 6.86 0.97 22.70
C ALA A 135 7.96 -0.05 23.06
N VAL A 136 8.79 -0.45 22.09
CA VAL A 136 9.87 -1.43 22.27
C VAL A 136 11.26 -0.79 22.26
N HIS A 137 11.46 0.25 21.45
CA HIS A 137 12.78 0.83 21.19
C HIS A 137 12.98 2.23 21.80
N GLY A 138 11.93 2.82 22.36
CA GLY A 138 11.91 4.23 22.72
C GLY A 138 11.80 5.15 21.49
N PRO A 139 11.94 6.48 21.68
CA PRO A 139 11.82 7.44 20.59
C PRO A 139 12.82 7.16 19.44
N LEU A 140 12.36 7.23 18.20
CA LEU A 140 13.15 6.92 17.01
C LEU A 140 13.61 8.19 16.26
N ALA A 141 14.74 8.11 15.57
CA ALA A 141 15.10 9.08 14.55
C ALA A 141 14.27 8.83 13.28
N LEU A 142 13.50 9.82 12.84
CA LEU A 142 12.72 9.74 11.61
C LEU A 142 13.60 10.12 10.41
N VAL A 143 13.62 9.26 9.39
CA VAL A 143 14.11 9.56 8.05
C VAL A 143 12.90 9.54 7.13
N HIS A 144 12.43 10.73 6.77
CA HIS A 144 11.19 10.92 6.03
C HIS A 144 11.45 11.49 4.64
N LEU A 145 10.88 10.85 3.63
CA LEU A 145 11.10 11.14 2.22
C LEU A 145 9.77 11.27 1.49
N ASP A 146 9.41 12.50 1.15
CA ASP A 146 8.04 12.88 0.82
C ASP A 146 8.00 14.23 0.08
N ALA A 147 6.97 14.47 -0.73
CA ALA A 147 6.63 15.79 -1.25
C ALA A 147 6.05 16.74 -0.19
N HIS A 148 5.52 16.23 0.91
CA HIS A 148 4.91 16.98 2.01
C HIS A 148 5.65 16.74 3.32
N ALA A 149 5.43 17.64 4.29
CA ALA A 149 6.07 17.54 5.60
C ALA A 149 5.23 16.76 6.62
N ASP A 150 3.91 16.69 6.41
CA ASP A 150 2.99 15.94 7.27
C ASP A 150 3.03 16.30 8.77
N VAL A 151 3.22 17.60 9.02
CA VAL A 151 3.31 18.21 10.36
C VAL A 151 2.21 19.26 10.62
N TRP A 152 1.15 19.29 9.82
CA TRP A 152 0.03 20.18 10.12
C TRP A 152 -0.63 19.80 11.44
N ASP A 153 -1.34 20.76 12.04
CA ASP A 153 -2.13 20.45 13.24
C ASP A 153 -3.34 19.62 12.88
N ALA A 154 -4.24 20.14 12.05
CA ALA A 154 -5.50 19.49 11.77
C ALA A 154 -5.98 19.77 10.37
N TYR A 155 -6.77 18.84 9.84
CA TYR A 155 -7.58 19.04 8.65
C TYR A 155 -9.05 19.08 9.05
N TYR A 156 -9.79 20.13 8.66
CA TYR A 156 -11.21 20.29 8.99
C TYR A 156 -11.52 20.22 10.50
N GLY A 157 -10.56 20.62 11.36
CA GLY A 157 -10.67 20.51 12.81
C GLY A 157 -10.44 19.10 13.37
N VAL A 158 -10.02 18.14 12.54
CA VAL A 158 -9.71 16.76 12.93
C VAL A 158 -8.19 16.57 12.99
N PRO A 159 -7.63 16.08 14.12
CA PRO A 159 -6.19 16.02 14.36
C PRO A 159 -5.50 14.84 13.68
N TYR A 160 -6.25 13.81 13.26
CA TYR A 160 -5.71 12.60 12.63
C TYR A 160 -6.05 12.59 11.15
N SER A 161 -5.06 12.92 10.33
CA SER A 161 -5.12 12.84 8.86
C SER A 161 -3.76 12.37 8.35
N HIS A 162 -3.65 12.05 7.06
CA HIS A 162 -2.36 11.77 6.44
C HIS A 162 -1.35 12.92 6.61
N GLY A 163 -1.77 14.19 6.54
CA GLY A 163 -0.90 15.36 6.64
C GLY A 163 -0.55 15.84 8.06
N THR A 164 -0.89 15.08 9.10
CA THR A 164 -0.67 15.48 10.51
C THR A 164 0.20 14.48 11.29
N VAL A 165 0.61 13.38 10.66
CA VAL A 165 1.20 12.20 11.32
C VAL A 165 2.47 12.51 12.11
N PHE A 166 3.41 13.28 11.56
CA PHE A 166 4.71 13.50 12.22
C PHE A 166 4.65 14.57 13.29
N ARG A 167 3.66 15.47 13.24
CA ARG A 167 3.36 16.33 14.38
C ARG A 167 2.83 15.51 15.56
N ARG A 168 1.87 14.60 15.32
CA ARG A 168 1.36 13.70 16.37
C ARG A 168 2.47 12.81 16.92
N ALA A 169 3.34 12.29 16.06
CA ALA A 169 4.48 11.49 16.50
C ALA A 169 5.47 12.26 17.38
N ALA A 170 5.73 13.54 17.08
CA ALA A 170 6.57 14.39 17.91
C ALA A 170 5.90 14.73 19.26
N GLU A 171 4.62 15.10 19.25
CA GLU A 171 3.84 15.42 20.46
C GLU A 171 3.68 14.20 21.40
N GLU A 172 3.55 13.00 20.83
CA GLU A 172 3.48 11.73 21.57
C GLU A 172 4.87 11.22 22.00
N GLY A 173 5.96 11.89 21.63
CA GLY A 173 7.33 11.47 21.96
C GLY A 173 7.77 10.17 21.29
N LEU A 174 7.18 9.81 20.14
CA LEU A 174 7.50 8.59 19.39
C LEU A 174 8.76 8.76 18.53
N VAL A 175 9.04 10.01 18.14
CA VAL A 175 10.23 10.39 17.38
C VAL A 175 11.04 11.41 18.17
N ALA A 176 12.35 11.46 17.89
CA ALA A 176 13.25 12.50 18.37
C ALA A 176 13.47 13.53 17.23
N PRO A 177 12.73 14.65 17.18
CA PRO A 177 12.80 15.59 16.04
C PRO A 177 14.21 16.12 15.79
N GLU A 178 14.97 16.38 16.85
CA GLU A 178 16.35 16.84 16.81
C GLU A 178 17.35 15.81 16.26
N ARG A 179 16.90 14.58 16.03
CA ARG A 179 17.66 13.49 15.38
C ARG A 179 17.04 13.08 14.05
N SER A 180 16.02 13.81 13.60
CA SER A 180 15.17 13.44 12.47
C SER A 180 15.36 14.37 11.27
N VAL A 181 15.20 13.80 10.07
CA VAL A 181 15.32 14.48 8.78
C VAL A 181 14.04 14.25 7.97
N GLN A 182 13.46 15.31 7.43
CA GLN A 182 12.40 15.26 6.44
C GLN A 182 12.91 15.88 5.13
N ALA A 183 12.71 15.21 4.00
CA ALA A 183 13.31 15.63 2.74
C ALA A 183 12.40 15.41 1.54
N GLY A 184 12.40 16.40 0.64
CA GLY A 184 11.67 16.33 -0.64
C GLY A 184 10.50 17.32 -0.76
N MET A 185 10.24 18.09 0.30
CA MET A 185 9.09 18.99 0.39
C MET A 185 9.03 19.99 -0.77
N ARG A 186 7.85 20.08 -1.40
CA ARG A 186 7.57 20.97 -2.53
C ARG A 186 6.05 21.20 -2.67
N GLY A 187 5.65 21.89 -3.74
CA GLY A 187 4.24 22.21 -3.99
C GLY A 187 3.82 23.51 -3.31
N THR A 188 2.54 23.84 -3.44
CA THR A 188 1.95 25.05 -2.83
C THR A 188 1.45 24.76 -1.43
N LEU A 189 1.66 25.70 -0.51
CA LEU A 189 1.24 25.61 0.90
C LEU A 189 0.13 26.63 1.22
N TYR A 190 -0.53 26.50 2.37
CA TYR A 190 -1.60 27.42 2.78
C TYR A 190 -1.05 28.75 3.31
N GLY A 191 0.13 28.73 3.93
CA GLY A 191 0.76 29.93 4.45
C GLY A 191 2.27 29.79 4.61
N ARG A 192 2.93 30.93 4.90
CA ARG A 192 4.38 30.95 5.11
C ARG A 192 4.82 30.09 6.31
N ALA A 193 4.01 30.04 7.35
CA ALA A 193 4.27 29.25 8.56
C ALA A 193 4.43 27.75 8.28
N ASP A 194 3.79 27.22 7.22
CA ASP A 194 3.90 25.81 6.84
C ASP A 194 5.33 25.42 6.42
N VAL A 195 6.13 26.39 5.93
CA VAL A 195 7.53 26.17 5.56
C VAL A 195 8.40 25.96 6.79
N ASP A 196 8.10 26.70 7.86
CA ASP A 196 8.92 26.75 9.08
C ASP A 196 8.48 25.69 10.11
N ALA A 197 7.23 25.21 10.04
CA ALA A 197 6.62 24.27 10.98
C ALA A 197 7.44 22.99 11.27
N PRO A 198 8.07 22.31 10.28
CA PRO A 198 8.95 21.17 10.59
C PRO A 198 10.13 21.57 11.48
N GLY A 199 10.75 22.72 11.20
CA GLY A 199 11.88 23.24 11.96
C GLY A 199 11.49 23.69 13.36
N GLU A 200 10.29 24.26 13.52
CA GLU A 200 9.73 24.63 14.84
C GLU A 200 9.52 23.40 15.74
N LEU A 201 9.20 22.24 15.15
CA LEU A 201 9.12 20.97 15.85
C LEU A 201 10.50 20.32 16.10
N GLY A 202 11.57 20.85 15.48
CA GLY A 202 12.95 20.38 15.66
C GLY A 202 13.50 19.50 14.54
N PHE A 203 12.70 19.19 13.51
CA PHE A 203 13.14 18.40 12.36
C PHE A 203 14.16 19.15 11.51
N GLU A 204 15.14 18.44 10.93
CA GLU A 204 15.89 18.98 9.79
C GLU A 204 15.04 18.85 8.53
N ALA A 205 14.60 19.97 7.97
CA ALA A 205 13.83 20.01 6.74
C ALA A 205 14.72 20.31 5.52
N ILE A 206 14.75 19.40 4.55
CA ILE A 206 15.49 19.53 3.29
C ILE A 206 14.47 19.68 2.14
N PRO A 207 14.24 20.90 1.64
CA PRO A 207 13.31 21.12 0.52
C PRO A 207 13.74 20.35 -0.74
N GLY A 208 12.77 20.00 -1.60
CA GLY A 208 13.01 19.24 -2.84
C GLY A 208 14.16 19.78 -3.71
N PRO A 209 14.23 21.09 -4.01
CA PRO A 209 15.33 21.65 -4.78
C PRO A 209 16.72 21.48 -4.14
N GLU A 210 16.79 21.52 -2.80
CA GLU A 210 18.03 21.25 -2.09
C GLU A 210 18.37 19.77 -2.14
N LEU A 211 17.40 18.90 -1.88
CA LEU A 211 17.58 17.45 -1.94
C LEU A 211 18.22 17.08 -3.27
N GLU A 212 17.65 17.52 -4.39
CA GLU A 212 18.18 17.28 -5.74
C GLU A 212 19.60 17.78 -5.94
N ARG A 213 19.91 18.98 -5.42
CA ARG A 213 21.23 19.59 -5.53
C ARG A 213 22.31 18.80 -4.77
N ILE A 214 22.00 18.37 -3.55
CA ILE A 214 22.97 17.67 -2.67
C ILE A 214 23.19 16.21 -3.12
N GLY A 215 22.16 15.62 -3.73
CA GLY A 215 22.24 14.26 -4.23
C GLY A 215 22.29 13.19 -3.11
N PRO A 216 22.18 11.92 -3.47
CA PRO A 216 22.01 10.83 -2.51
C PRO A 216 23.15 10.65 -1.51
N ARG A 217 24.38 10.96 -1.92
CA ARG A 217 25.56 10.76 -1.08
C ARG A 217 25.57 11.74 0.08
N GLU A 218 25.47 13.04 -0.21
CA GLU A 218 25.43 14.08 0.82
C GLU A 218 24.17 13.92 1.68
N TYR A 219 23.02 13.60 1.08
CA TYR A 219 21.80 13.28 1.84
C TYR A 219 22.05 12.16 2.87
N GLY A 220 22.66 11.05 2.45
CA GLY A 220 22.98 9.95 3.37
C GLY A 220 24.00 10.35 4.45
N GLU A 221 24.95 11.25 4.14
CA GLU A 221 25.89 11.79 5.12
C GLU A 221 25.18 12.67 6.17
N ARG A 222 24.25 13.54 5.74
CA ARG A 222 23.43 14.35 6.66
C ARG A 222 22.53 13.50 7.54
N VAL A 223 21.83 12.52 6.96
CA VAL A 223 20.99 11.57 7.71
C VAL A 223 21.80 10.86 8.80
N ARG A 224 22.99 10.33 8.47
CA ARG A 224 23.86 9.68 9.46
C ARG A 224 24.33 10.63 10.55
N ALA A 225 24.72 11.85 10.18
CA ALA A 225 25.18 12.86 11.14
C ALA A 225 24.05 13.28 12.11
N ARG A 226 22.82 13.43 11.60
CA ARG A 226 21.64 13.84 12.37
C ARG A 226 21.12 12.72 13.27
N ALA A 227 20.95 11.51 12.73
CA ALA A 227 20.44 10.36 13.48
C ALA A 227 21.44 9.86 14.53
N GLY A 228 22.74 9.87 14.22
CA GLY A 228 23.77 9.30 15.08
C GLY A 228 23.58 7.80 15.28
N ASP A 229 23.50 7.37 16.55
CA ASP A 229 23.28 5.99 16.97
C ASP A 229 21.82 5.66 17.34
N ALA A 230 20.88 6.58 17.11
CA ALA A 230 19.47 6.35 17.38
C ALA A 230 18.90 5.20 16.52
N PRO A 231 17.91 4.44 17.03
CA PRO A 231 17.10 3.57 16.18
C PRO A 231 16.35 4.43 15.14
N VAL A 232 16.29 3.96 13.89
CA VAL A 232 15.78 4.76 12.76
C VAL A 232 14.42 4.24 12.29
N PHE A 233 13.46 5.14 12.11
CA PHE A 233 12.23 4.87 11.36
C PHE A 233 12.36 5.47 9.96
N LEU A 234 12.25 4.66 8.91
CA LEU A 234 12.36 5.12 7.52
C LEU A 234 10.97 5.20 6.91
N SER A 235 10.46 6.39 6.65
CA SER A 235 9.16 6.56 6.01
C SER A 235 9.34 7.09 4.58
N LEU A 236 8.68 6.44 3.61
CA LEU A 236 8.77 6.80 2.20
C LEU A 236 7.37 6.98 1.60
N ASP A 237 6.98 8.22 1.33
CA ASP A 237 5.83 8.48 0.46
C ASP A 237 6.23 8.29 -1.00
N VAL A 238 5.32 7.72 -1.79
CA VAL A 238 5.53 7.54 -3.23
C VAL A 238 5.40 8.85 -3.99
N ASP A 239 4.66 9.83 -3.48
CA ASP A 239 4.44 11.11 -4.11
C ASP A 239 5.69 12.00 -4.08
N LEU A 240 6.73 11.62 -3.33
CA LEU A 240 8.09 12.12 -3.53
C LEU A 240 8.53 12.00 -5.00
N VAL A 241 8.09 10.92 -5.68
CA VAL A 241 8.38 10.68 -7.09
C VAL A 241 7.46 11.54 -7.97
N ASP A 242 8.03 12.11 -9.04
CA ASP A 242 7.22 12.80 -10.04
C ASP A 242 6.01 11.94 -10.53
N PRO A 243 4.82 12.54 -10.68
CA PRO A 243 3.60 11.84 -11.12
C PRO A 243 3.72 11.14 -12.47
N ALA A 244 4.69 11.47 -13.34
CA ALA A 244 4.97 10.72 -14.56
C ALA A 244 5.43 9.27 -14.26
N PHE A 245 6.05 9.02 -13.11
CA PHE A 245 6.51 7.69 -12.70
C PHE A 245 5.64 7.08 -11.59
N ALA A 246 5.09 7.91 -10.69
CA ALA A 246 4.16 7.48 -9.63
C ALA A 246 2.78 8.16 -9.74
N PRO A 247 2.01 7.94 -10.82
CA PRO A 247 0.71 8.58 -11.01
C PRO A 247 -0.39 8.08 -10.03
N GLY A 248 -0.10 7.01 -9.28
CA GLY A 248 -1.06 6.32 -8.41
C GLY A 248 -0.93 6.71 -6.95
N THR A 249 -0.99 8.01 -6.65
CA THR A 249 -0.94 8.61 -5.31
C THR A 249 -2.11 9.59 -5.06
N GLY A 250 -2.37 9.88 -3.79
CA GLY A 250 -3.39 10.80 -3.30
C GLY A 250 -3.17 12.25 -3.74
N THR A 251 -1.96 12.75 -3.47
CA THR A 251 -1.57 14.17 -3.51
C THR A 251 -0.37 14.41 -4.44
N PRO A 252 -0.51 14.18 -5.76
CA PRO A 252 0.64 14.25 -6.66
C PRO A 252 1.22 15.67 -6.79
N GLU A 253 2.51 15.82 -6.49
CA GLU A 253 3.26 17.06 -6.68
C GLU A 253 4.27 16.93 -7.82
N PRO A 254 4.23 17.81 -8.85
CA PRO A 254 5.23 17.83 -9.91
C PRO A 254 6.65 17.94 -9.35
N ALA A 255 7.58 17.16 -9.90
CA ALA A 255 8.99 17.21 -9.55
C ALA A 255 9.87 17.29 -10.82
N PRO A 256 11.07 17.85 -10.74
CA PRO A 256 12.11 17.54 -11.72
C PRO A 256 12.28 16.01 -11.80
N ALA A 257 12.70 15.46 -12.94
CA ALA A 257 12.62 14.03 -13.29
C ALA A 257 13.50 13.10 -12.42
N THR A 258 13.25 13.07 -11.13
CA THR A 258 14.00 12.41 -10.08
C THR A 258 13.51 10.96 -9.96
N ARG A 259 14.45 10.01 -10.08
CA ARG A 259 14.19 8.58 -9.86
C ARG A 259 14.48 8.24 -8.41
N CYS A 260 13.47 7.80 -7.65
CA CYS A 260 13.64 7.43 -6.23
C CYS A 260 14.75 6.42 -5.95
N SER A 261 15.06 5.53 -6.89
CA SER A 261 16.10 4.50 -6.72
C SER A 261 17.54 5.01 -6.47
N ARG A 262 17.80 6.32 -6.66
CA ARG A 262 19.12 6.91 -6.40
C ARG A 262 19.37 7.20 -4.92
N TRP A 263 18.34 7.60 -4.19
CA TRP A 263 18.44 8.09 -2.81
C TRP A 263 18.66 6.95 -1.81
N TRP A 264 18.15 5.75 -2.09
CA TRP A 264 18.10 4.64 -1.13
C TRP A 264 19.45 3.94 -0.92
N ARG A 265 20.31 4.00 -1.94
CA ARG A 265 21.58 3.28 -1.95
C ARG A 265 22.55 3.73 -0.87
N TRP A 266 22.35 4.92 -0.32
CA TRP A 266 23.33 5.60 0.52
C TRP A 266 22.93 5.65 1.99
N LEU A 267 21.74 5.17 2.36
CA LEU A 267 21.34 4.99 3.75
C LEU A 267 22.07 3.79 4.39
N GLY A 268 22.36 2.73 3.62
CA GLY A 268 22.99 1.49 4.11
C GLY A 268 24.52 1.51 4.29
N GLY A 269 25.18 2.67 4.34
CA GLY A 269 26.61 2.75 4.72
C GLY A 269 27.62 2.04 3.79
N ALA A 270 27.27 1.76 2.53
CA ALA A 270 28.17 1.05 1.62
C ALA A 270 29.36 1.92 1.16
N ASP A 271 30.41 1.98 2.00
CA ASP A 271 31.76 2.39 1.58
C ASP A 271 32.35 1.32 0.65
N ARG A 272 32.62 1.70 -0.60
CA ARG A 272 32.97 0.82 -1.73
C ARG A 272 34.41 0.28 -1.69
N ARG A 273 35.07 0.22 -0.52
CA ARG A 273 36.53 0.00 -0.44
C ARG A 273 37.03 -0.97 0.62
N ARG A 274 36.26 -1.95 1.09
CA ARG A 274 36.85 -3.07 1.86
C ARG A 274 36.30 -4.43 1.44
N PRO A 275 37.17 -5.37 1.00
CA PRO A 275 36.78 -6.77 0.90
C PRO A 275 36.54 -7.33 2.30
N ALA A 276 35.48 -8.12 2.43
CA ALA A 276 35.02 -8.73 3.68
C ALA A 276 36.15 -9.44 4.43
N ARG A 277 36.52 -8.92 5.62
CA ARG A 277 37.10 -9.70 6.74
C ARG A 277 36.75 -9.03 8.07
N SER A 278 36.42 -9.88 9.04
CA SER A 278 36.14 -9.62 10.47
C SER A 278 34.89 -8.80 10.78
N GLY A 279 33.94 -9.45 11.46
CA GLY A 279 32.68 -8.89 11.87
C GLY A 279 32.80 -7.84 12.97
N VAL A 280 32.01 -6.78 12.79
CA VAL A 280 31.17 -6.13 13.81
C VAL A 280 29.99 -5.57 13.01
N PRO A 281 28.73 -6.02 13.21
CA PRO A 281 27.59 -5.37 12.60
C PRO A 281 27.47 -3.95 13.18
N LEU A 282 27.54 -2.92 12.33
CA LEU A 282 27.14 -1.58 12.74
C LEU A 282 25.64 -1.59 13.07
N PRO A 283 25.19 -0.93 14.15
CA PRO A 283 23.81 -1.01 14.60
C PRO A 283 22.93 -0.04 13.79
N CYS A 284 22.67 -0.37 12.52
CA CYS A 284 21.53 0.18 11.78
C CYS A 284 20.53 -0.96 11.57
N GLY A 285 20.17 -1.64 12.66
CA GLY A 285 19.46 -2.94 12.63
C GLY A 285 17.95 -2.85 12.66
N ARG A 286 17.35 -1.66 12.63
CA ARG A 286 15.89 -1.51 12.67
C ARG A 286 15.52 -0.30 11.83
N CYS A 287 15.10 -0.55 10.59
CA CYS A 287 14.41 0.41 9.75
C CYS A 287 13.01 -0.16 9.52
N ALA A 288 11.99 0.39 10.17
CA ALA A 288 10.60 0.13 9.78
C ALA A 288 10.26 1.06 8.60
N GLY A 289 9.63 0.49 7.57
CA GLY A 289 9.34 1.14 6.31
C GLY A 289 7.84 1.28 6.10
N ALA A 290 7.31 2.50 5.91
CA ALA A 290 5.94 2.74 5.44
C ALA A 290 5.97 3.16 3.97
N SER A 291 5.02 2.69 3.14
CA SER A 291 4.87 3.19 1.76
C SER A 291 3.40 3.31 1.34
N GLU A 292 2.95 4.52 1.00
CA GLU A 292 1.61 4.78 0.43
C GLU A 292 1.58 4.47 -1.08
N GLN A 293 0.87 3.44 -1.57
CA GLN A 293 0.89 3.15 -3.03
C GLN A 293 -0.30 2.44 -3.67
N ARG A 294 -0.75 2.99 -4.82
CA ARG A 294 -1.21 2.33 -6.06
C ARG A 294 -2.63 1.75 -6.15
N ARG A 295 -3.41 2.35 -7.08
CA ARG A 295 -4.52 1.70 -7.84
C ARG A 295 -4.25 1.70 -9.35
N ARG A 296 -4.56 0.60 -10.05
CA ARG A 296 -4.82 0.62 -11.51
C ARG A 296 -6.28 0.99 -11.72
N SER A 297 -6.58 2.18 -12.22
CA SER A 297 -7.89 2.44 -12.81
C SER A 297 -7.94 1.79 -14.19
N TRP A 298 -8.79 0.77 -14.35
CA TRP A 298 -9.18 0.30 -15.67
C TRP A 298 -10.02 1.40 -16.32
N ARG A 299 -9.47 2.07 -17.34
CA ARG A 299 -10.29 2.90 -18.23
C ARG A 299 -11.22 1.99 -19.04
N TRP A 300 -12.52 2.12 -18.79
CA TRP A 300 -13.54 1.76 -19.75
C TRP A 300 -13.28 2.50 -21.07
N ARG A 301 -13.17 1.76 -22.18
CA ARG A 301 -13.29 2.33 -23.53
C ARG A 301 -14.72 2.87 -23.66
N ARG A 302 -14.90 4.18 -23.71
CA ARG A 302 -16.12 4.76 -24.28
C ARG A 302 -16.04 4.55 -25.79
N GLY A 303 -16.81 3.58 -26.29
CA GLY A 303 -17.13 3.51 -27.72
C GLY A 303 -17.89 4.77 -28.11
N ARG A 304 -17.36 5.53 -29.08
CA ARG A 304 -18.17 6.46 -29.86
C ARG A 304 -18.71 5.69 -31.06
N PRO A 305 -20.03 5.68 -31.34
CA PRO A 305 -20.53 5.23 -32.63
C PRO A 305 -20.26 6.33 -33.68
N PRO A 306 -19.94 6.00 -34.93
CA PRO A 306 -19.87 6.98 -36.00
C PRO A 306 -21.28 7.41 -36.43
N LEU A 307 -21.48 8.73 -36.57
CA LEU A 307 -22.66 9.30 -37.21
C LEU A 307 -22.64 9.03 -38.73
N PRO A 308 -23.81 8.90 -39.39
CA PRO A 308 -23.88 8.61 -40.82
C PRO A 308 -23.71 9.88 -41.66
N PRO A 309 -23.10 9.80 -42.86
CA PRO A 309 -23.19 10.87 -43.84
C PRO A 309 -24.42 10.66 -44.75
N THR A 310 -25.16 11.73 -45.01
CA THR A 310 -26.16 11.83 -46.09
C THR A 310 -25.76 13.00 -47.03
N PRO A 311 -26.37 13.15 -48.21
CA PRO A 311 -25.90 12.54 -49.45
C PRO A 311 -25.51 13.58 -50.51
N ARG A 312 -24.71 13.20 -51.51
CA ARG A 312 -24.77 13.82 -52.84
C ARG A 312 -24.25 12.89 -53.93
N ALA A 313 -25.01 12.90 -55.02
CA ALA A 313 -25.04 11.91 -56.08
C ALA A 313 -24.03 12.17 -57.22
N ARG A 314 -23.93 11.16 -58.09
CA ARG A 314 -23.30 11.07 -59.43
C ARG A 314 -21.81 10.69 -59.40
N SER A 315 -21.29 9.83 -60.26
CA SER A 315 -21.80 8.84 -61.23
C SER A 315 -20.56 8.17 -61.87
N ARG A 316 -20.70 6.90 -62.28
CA ARG A 316 -19.81 6.15 -63.21
C ARG A 316 -18.44 5.75 -62.64
N ALA A 317 -17.80 4.64 -63.00
CA ALA A 317 -18.14 3.36 -63.63
C ALA A 317 -16.83 2.52 -63.61
N ARG A 318 -16.95 1.18 -63.73
CA ARG A 318 -15.88 0.19 -64.08
C ARG A 318 -14.88 -0.08 -62.93
N SER A 319 -14.37 -1.29 -62.70
CA SER A 319 -14.25 -2.51 -63.49
C SER A 319 -13.99 -3.75 -62.60
N THR A 320 -14.30 -4.94 -63.15
CA THR A 320 -13.61 -6.26 -63.01
C THR A 320 -13.57 -6.92 -61.62
N SER A 321 -14.32 -8.00 -61.33
CA SER A 321 -14.16 -9.42 -61.78
C SER A 321 -12.74 -9.94 -61.55
N LEU A 322 -12.44 -11.14 -61.03
CA LEU A 322 -13.16 -12.34 -60.59
C LEU A 322 -12.07 -13.17 -59.89
N GLY A 323 -12.40 -13.94 -58.85
CA GLY A 323 -11.45 -14.87 -58.23
C GLY A 323 -12.05 -15.55 -57.02
N ARG A 324 -12.73 -16.67 -57.24
CA ARG A 324 -13.47 -17.45 -56.23
C ARG A 324 -13.02 -18.90 -56.30
N THR A 325 -12.54 -19.45 -55.19
CA THR A 325 -12.58 -20.86 -54.76
C THR A 325 -11.92 -20.91 -53.37
N SER A 326 -12.33 -21.64 -52.34
CA SER A 326 -13.49 -22.44 -51.98
C SER A 326 -13.36 -22.62 -50.45
N SER A 327 -14.44 -22.54 -49.66
CA SER A 327 -14.38 -22.79 -48.21
C SER A 327 -15.43 -23.82 -47.81
N ARG A 328 -14.98 -24.97 -47.34
CA ARG A 328 -15.78 -26.01 -46.67
C ARG A 328 -16.36 -25.42 -45.37
N ARG A 329 -17.66 -25.63 -45.14
CA ARG A 329 -18.37 -25.26 -43.91
C ARG A 329 -18.43 -26.46 -42.96
N CYS A 330 -18.08 -26.25 -41.69
CA CYS A 330 -18.49 -27.11 -40.57
C CYS A 330 -19.72 -26.48 -39.86
N PRO A 331 -20.68 -27.26 -39.36
CA PRO A 331 -21.86 -26.75 -38.67
C PRO A 331 -21.60 -26.45 -37.16
N PRO A 332 -22.41 -25.59 -36.52
CA PRO A 332 -22.21 -25.14 -35.14
C PRO A 332 -22.71 -26.18 -34.09
N PRO A 333 -22.23 -26.08 -32.82
CA PRO A 333 -22.56 -27.03 -31.77
C PRO A 333 -23.98 -26.83 -31.17
N ARG A 334 -24.58 -27.93 -30.71
CA ARG A 334 -25.89 -27.99 -30.04
C ARG A 334 -25.78 -27.76 -28.52
N PRO A 335 -26.82 -27.19 -27.86
CA PRO A 335 -26.83 -26.96 -26.41
C PRO A 335 -27.15 -28.23 -25.61
N PRO A 336 -26.77 -28.32 -24.31
CA PRO A 336 -26.98 -29.50 -23.49
C PRO A 336 -28.42 -29.61 -22.95
N SER A 337 -28.90 -30.84 -22.84
CA SER A 337 -30.21 -31.26 -22.30
C SER A 337 -30.17 -31.46 -20.77
N PRO A 338 -31.28 -31.23 -20.04
CA PRO A 338 -31.33 -31.43 -18.59
C PRO A 338 -31.60 -32.90 -18.23
N GLY A 339 -30.78 -33.47 -17.34
CA GLY A 339 -30.97 -34.81 -16.78
C GLY A 339 -31.77 -34.79 -15.46
N PRO A 340 -32.44 -35.88 -15.08
CA PRO A 340 -33.40 -35.91 -13.98
C PRO A 340 -32.74 -36.15 -12.61
N CYS A 341 -33.36 -35.58 -11.58
CA CYS A 341 -33.05 -35.75 -10.15
C CYS A 341 -33.76 -37.00 -9.59
N PRO A 342 -33.13 -37.89 -8.80
CA PRO A 342 -33.84 -38.96 -8.11
C PRO A 342 -34.24 -38.56 -6.69
N ALA A 343 -35.50 -38.86 -6.34
CA ALA A 343 -36.07 -38.69 -5.01
C ALA A 343 -35.87 -39.91 -4.10
N ALA A 344 -35.65 -39.61 -2.82
CA ALA A 344 -36.11 -40.26 -1.59
C ALA A 344 -36.05 -41.81 -1.41
N HIS A 345 -35.38 -42.23 -0.34
CA HIS A 345 -35.84 -43.35 0.50
C HIS A 345 -35.82 -42.97 1.99
N ALA A 346 -36.97 -43.15 2.62
CA ALA A 346 -37.21 -43.06 4.05
C ALA A 346 -37.28 -44.47 4.69
N ARG A 347 -36.84 -44.61 5.95
CA ARG A 347 -37.41 -45.44 7.04
C ARG A 347 -36.58 -45.25 8.33
N ARG A 348 -37.17 -44.66 9.39
CA ARG A 348 -37.66 -45.27 10.67
C ARG A 348 -36.53 -45.73 11.61
N ARG A 349 -36.56 -45.62 12.94
CA ARG A 349 -37.36 -44.99 14.03
C ARG A 349 -36.63 -45.35 15.35
N ALA A 350 -36.61 -44.44 16.33
CA ALA A 350 -36.63 -44.62 17.81
C ALA A 350 -35.93 -43.40 18.45
N ALA A 351 -36.53 -42.38 19.06
CA ALA A 351 -37.58 -42.25 20.09
C ALA A 351 -37.12 -42.51 21.53
N SER A 352 -36.70 -41.44 22.22
CA SER A 352 -37.08 -41.05 23.60
C SER A 352 -36.81 -39.54 23.77
N THR A 353 -37.79 -38.64 23.65
CA THR A 353 -38.63 -38.04 24.71
C THR A 353 -37.87 -37.70 26.00
N THR A 354 -37.66 -36.44 26.35
CA THR A 354 -38.68 -35.54 26.94
C THR A 354 -38.24 -34.06 26.82
N ARG A 355 -39.05 -33.21 26.14
CA ARG A 355 -39.94 -32.13 26.69
C ARG A 355 -39.18 -30.95 27.34
N SER A 356 -39.48 -29.68 27.10
CA SER A 356 -40.53 -29.00 26.31
C SER A 356 -40.35 -27.47 26.46
N ARG A 357 -41.06 -26.73 25.58
CA ARG A 357 -41.23 -25.26 25.42
C ARG A 357 -40.37 -24.73 24.27
N GLY A 358 -40.88 -24.27 23.14
CA GLY A 358 -42.23 -23.83 22.78
C GLY A 358 -42.08 -22.65 21.82
N TRP A 359 -41.76 -22.97 20.56
CA TRP A 359 -41.88 -22.13 19.36
C TRP A 359 -43.38 -21.98 18.97
N PRO A 360 -43.79 -21.35 17.84
CA PRO A 360 -43.09 -20.42 16.91
C PRO A 360 -43.96 -19.19 16.54
N GLY A 361 -43.44 -18.16 15.85
CA GLY A 361 -43.21 -18.13 14.38
C GLY A 361 -43.92 -16.89 13.81
N CYS A 362 -43.66 -16.38 12.61
CA CYS A 362 -42.80 -16.74 11.48
C CYS A 362 -42.88 -15.56 10.48
N ALA A 363 -41.89 -15.49 9.58
CA ALA A 363 -41.91 -14.85 8.24
C ALA A 363 -42.03 -13.31 8.21
N GLY A 364 -41.35 -12.55 7.36
CA GLY A 364 -40.76 -12.83 6.05
C GLY A 364 -41.29 -11.78 5.06
N GLY A 365 -40.46 -11.25 4.17
CA GLY A 365 -40.95 -10.55 2.96
C GLY A 365 -40.34 -9.19 2.66
N TRP A 366 -39.59 -9.13 1.57
CA TRP A 366 -39.33 -7.92 0.79
C TRP A 366 -40.63 -7.44 0.11
N ALA A 367 -40.86 -6.12 0.09
CA ALA A 367 -41.59 -5.45 -0.99
C ALA A 367 -41.26 -3.94 -0.99
N ALA A 368 -40.88 -3.45 -2.16
CA ALA A 368 -40.86 -2.02 -2.49
C ALA A 368 -42.28 -1.57 -2.90
N THR A 369 -42.69 -0.38 -2.46
CA THR A 369 -43.74 0.39 -3.13
C THR A 369 -43.43 1.89 -3.06
N THR A 370 -43.63 2.50 -4.22
CA THR A 370 -43.57 3.91 -4.59
C THR A 370 -44.77 4.71 -4.10
N GLY A 371 -44.60 6.00 -3.77
CA GLY A 371 -45.64 7.03 -3.97
C GLY A 371 -45.78 8.09 -2.87
N PRO A 372 -46.18 9.33 -3.19
CA PRO A 372 -45.67 10.57 -2.57
C PRO A 372 -46.69 11.31 -1.67
N CYS A 373 -46.22 12.23 -0.81
CA CYS A 373 -46.81 13.57 -0.58
C CYS A 373 -46.04 14.39 0.47
N SER A 374 -45.91 15.69 0.20
CA SER A 374 -45.08 16.71 0.86
C SER A 374 -45.81 17.43 2.04
N PRO A 375 -45.31 18.56 2.61
CA PRO A 375 -44.99 18.73 4.05
C PRO A 375 -45.96 19.67 4.81
N PRO A 376 -45.66 20.02 6.08
CA PRO A 376 -45.56 21.45 6.38
C PRO A 376 -44.50 21.87 7.43
N ARG A 377 -43.87 23.02 7.12
CA ARG A 377 -43.67 24.25 7.93
C ARG A 377 -42.90 24.21 9.26
N THR A 378 -41.69 24.77 9.19
CA THR A 378 -41.16 25.95 9.93
C THR A 378 -41.69 26.25 11.33
N TRP A 379 -40.76 26.37 12.28
CA TRP A 379 -40.90 27.16 13.50
C TRP A 379 -39.81 28.24 13.55
N SER A 380 -40.28 29.48 13.69
CA SER A 380 -39.63 30.74 14.14
C SER A 380 -38.26 31.13 13.59
#